data_AF-A0A256ZRP2-F1
#
_entry.id   AF-A0A256ZRP2-F1
#
_cell.length_a   1.000
_cell.length_b   1.000
_cell.length_c   1.000
_cell.angle_alpha   90.00
_cell.angle_beta   90.00
_cell.angle_gamma   90.00
#
_symmetry.space_group_name_H-M   'P 1'
#
loop_
_entity.id
_entity.type
_entity.pdbx_description
1 polymer ?
#
loop_
_entity_poly.entity_id
_entity_poly.type
_entity_poly.pdbx_seq_one_letter_code
_entity_poly.pdbx_strand_id
1 'polypeptide(L)'
;EFMYFLTLMEAEAWKNGSHVEAYKYLEAEDEFMSKHLATWVSDFRQCVEKNGKIIFYKAVACVLERFVKMDLKFIQSTLKKRENFFKPEFYK
;
A
#
# COMPACT_ATOMS: atom_id res chain seq x y z
N GLU A 1 -9.02 -1.16 -8.39
CA GLU A 1 -10.35 -0.97 -7.78
C GLU A 1 -10.36 -1.31 -6.30
N PHE A 2 -9.89 -2.50 -5.88
CA PHE A 2 -9.88 -2.84 -4.45
C PHE A 2 -9.03 -1.91 -3.58
N MET A 3 -7.78 -1.60 -3.97
CA MET A 3 -6.96 -0.59 -3.25
C MET A 3 -7.62 0.77 -3.19
N TYR A 4 -8.30 1.20 -4.26
CA TYR A 4 -9.04 2.45 -4.27
C TYR A 4 -10.18 2.45 -3.24
N PHE A 5 -10.90 1.33 -3.12
CA PHE A 5 -11.93 1.17 -2.10
C PHE A 5 -11.33 1.27 -0.70
N LEU A 6 -10.23 0.56 -0.42
CA LEU A 6 -9.58 0.60 0.89
C LEU A 6 -9.12 2.02 1.28
N THR A 7 -8.41 2.71 0.38
CA THR A 7 -7.91 4.06 0.65
C THR A 7 -9.03 5.09 0.76
N LEU A 8 -10.14 4.90 0.06
CA LEU A 8 -11.34 5.73 0.24
C LEU A 8 -11.93 5.55 1.64
N MET A 9 -12.10 4.30 2.09
CA MET A 9 -12.64 4.02 3.42
C MET A 9 -11.70 4.50 4.53
N GLU A 10 -10.39 4.34 4.34
CA GLU A 10 -9.35 4.89 5.23
C GLU A 10 -9.51 6.42 5.36
N ALA A 11 -9.59 7.13 4.22
CA ALA A 11 -9.74 8.58 4.19
C ALA A 11 -11.04 9.06 4.85
N GLU A 12 -12.15 8.36 4.66
CA GLU A 12 -13.41 8.65 5.33
C GLU A 12 -13.32 8.45 6.85
N ALA A 13 -12.66 7.37 7.30
CA ALA A 13 -12.44 7.12 8.72
C ALA A 13 -11.59 8.21 9.38
N TRP A 14 -10.51 8.65 8.71
CA TRP A 14 -9.70 9.79 9.18
C TRP A 14 -10.52 11.07 9.27
N LYS A 15 -11.31 11.39 8.23
CA LYS A 15 -12.17 12.57 8.19
C LYS A 15 -13.19 12.60 9.34
N ASN A 16 -13.70 11.44 9.73
CA ASN A 16 -14.68 11.30 10.80
C ASN A 16 -14.05 11.19 12.20
N GLY A 17 -12.71 11.24 12.33
CA GLY A 17 -12.00 11.09 13.61
C GLY A 17 -11.97 9.65 14.14
N SER A 18 -12.38 8.67 13.33
CA SER A 18 -12.45 7.26 13.69
C SER A 18 -11.08 6.59 13.52
N HIS A 19 -10.11 6.94 14.38
CA HIS A 19 -8.73 6.44 14.30
C HIS A 19 -8.62 4.92 14.29
N VAL A 20 -9.43 4.22 15.09
CA VAL A 20 -9.44 2.75 15.13
C VAL A 20 -9.80 2.18 13.76
N GLU A 21 -10.81 2.74 13.11
CA GLU A 21 -11.28 2.25 11.82
C GLU A 21 -10.29 2.60 10.70
N ALA A 22 -9.70 3.80 10.76
CA ALA A 22 -8.67 4.20 9.81
C ALA A 22 -7.47 3.24 9.85
N TYR A 23 -7.03 2.85 11.05
CA TYR A 23 -5.95 1.88 11.18
C TYR A 23 -6.32 0.47 10.72
N LYS A 24 -7.58 0.04 10.85
CA LYS A 24 -8.01 -1.25 10.30
C LYS A 24 -7.93 -1.27 8.77
N TYR A 25 -8.35 -0.19 8.11
CA TYR A 25 -8.21 -0.08 6.66
C TYR A 25 -6.74 -0.05 6.24
N LEU A 26 -5.90 0.69 6.97
CA LEU A 26 -4.46 0.72 6.74
C LEU A 26 -3.79 -0.67 6.91
N GLU A 27 -4.23 -1.47 7.89
CA GLU A 27 -3.80 -2.88 8.04
C GLU A 27 -4.27 -3.76 6.87
N ALA A 28 -5.51 -3.59 6.41
CA ALA A 28 -6.03 -4.31 5.25
C ALA A 28 -5.30 -3.94 3.95
N GLU A 29 -4.88 -2.68 3.80
CA GLU A 29 -4.02 -2.23 2.70
C GLU A 29 -2.65 -2.90 2.74
N ASP A 30 -1.96 -2.92 3.89
CA ASP A 30 -0.68 -3.62 4.02
C ASP A 30 -0.82 -5.10 3.68
N GLU A 31 -1.86 -5.77 4.19
CA GLU A 31 -2.12 -7.17 3.91
C GLU A 31 -2.33 -7.43 2.41
N PHE A 32 -3.23 -6.67 1.77
CA PHE A 32 -3.52 -6.85 0.35
C PHE A 32 -2.31 -6.54 -0.53
N MET A 33 -1.59 -5.46 -0.23
CA MET A 33 -0.42 -5.06 -0.99
C MET A 33 0.73 -6.04 -0.83
N SER A 34 1.05 -6.46 0.39
CA SER A 34 2.18 -7.34 0.68
C SER A 34 1.95 -8.76 0.17
N LYS A 35 0.73 -9.30 0.31
CA LYS A 35 0.43 -10.69 -0.06
C LYS A 35 0.03 -10.85 -1.52
N HIS A 36 -0.55 -9.81 -2.15
CA HIS A 36 -1.13 -9.93 -3.48
C HIS A 36 -0.57 -8.92 -4.47
N LEU A 37 -0.84 -7.62 -4.27
CA LEU A 37 -0.65 -6.64 -5.34
C LEU A 37 0.83 -6.40 -5.67
N ALA A 38 1.70 -6.23 -4.68
CA ALA A 38 3.11 -5.92 -4.91
C ALA A 38 3.85 -7.07 -5.60
N THR A 39 3.52 -8.31 -5.23
CA THR A 39 4.05 -9.53 -5.86
C THR A 39 3.57 -9.61 -7.31
N TRP A 40 2.25 -9.49 -7.53
CA TRP A 40 1.66 -9.57 -8.87
C TRP A 40 2.20 -8.48 -9.80
N VAL A 41 2.32 -7.24 -9.34
CA VAL A 41 2.86 -6.13 -10.15
C VAL A 41 4.32 -6.37 -10.53
N SER A 42 5.12 -6.95 -9.64
CA SER A 42 6.52 -7.27 -9.93
C SER A 42 6.63 -8.29 -11.07
N ASP A 43 5.82 -9.36 -11.01
CA ASP A 43 5.77 -10.39 -12.06
C ASP A 43 5.21 -9.83 -13.37
N PHE A 44 4.15 -9.01 -13.30
CA PHE A 44 3.57 -8.32 -14.44
C PHE A 44 4.60 -7.43 -15.14
N ARG A 45 5.36 -6.63 -14.38
CA ARG A 45 6.41 -5.76 -14.93
C ARG A 45 7.47 -6.57 -15.66
N GLN A 46 7.92 -7.71 -15.12
CA GLN A 46 8.88 -8.58 -15.78
C GLN A 46 8.30 -9.17 -17.08
N CYS A 47 7.04 -9.58 -17.07
CA CYS A 47 6.35 -10.08 -18.25
C CYS A 47 6.26 -9.01 -19.36
N VAL A 48 5.88 -7.77 -19.02
CA VAL A 48 5.82 -6.66 -19.97
C VAL A 48 7.20 -6.28 -20.49
N GLU A 49 8.24 -6.29 -19.65
CA GLU A 49 9.62 -6.01 -20.07
C GLU A 49 10.10 -7.05 -21.09
N LYS A 50 9.84 -8.34 -20.85
CA LYS A 50 10.28 -9.44 -21.71
C LYS A 50 9.50 -9.51 -23.03
N ASN A 51 8.18 -9.34 -22.99
CA ASN A 51 7.29 -9.65 -24.11
C ASN A 51 6.69 -8.41 -24.79
N GLY A 52 6.69 -7.27 -24.11
CA GLY A 52 6.11 -6.04 -24.61
C GLY A 52 6.89 -5.47 -25.78
N LYS A 53 6.19 -5.18 -26.88
CA LYS A 53 6.79 -4.56 -28.08
C LYS A 53 6.81 -3.04 -28.03
N ILE A 54 5.93 -2.45 -27.22
CA ILE A 54 5.73 -1.00 -27.15
C ILE A 54 6.44 -0.46 -25.93
N ILE A 55 7.41 0.43 -26.15
CA ILE A 55 8.25 1.05 -25.11
C ILE A 55 7.39 1.76 -24.04
N PHE A 56 6.31 2.42 -24.46
CA PHE A 56 5.38 3.10 -23.55
C PHE A 56 4.86 2.17 -22.44
N TYR A 57 4.39 0.97 -22.76
CA TYR A 57 3.87 0.05 -21.74
C TYR A 57 4.95 -0.51 -20.82
N LYS A 58 6.18 -0.67 -21.30
CA LYS A 58 7.33 -1.02 -20.44
C LYS A 58 7.61 0.09 -19.42
N ALA A 59 7.59 1.34 -19.86
CA ALA A 59 7.77 2.48 -18.98
C ALA A 59 6.64 2.58 -17.93
N VAL A 60 5.39 2.42 -18.35
CA VAL A 60 4.23 2.42 -17.45
C VAL A 60 4.32 1.30 -16.42
N ALA A 61 4.68 0.07 -16.83
CA ALA A 61 4.83 -1.05 -15.89
C ALA A 61 5.95 -0.80 -14.86
N CYS A 62 7.04 -0.16 -15.27
CA CYS A 62 8.12 0.25 -14.36
C CYS A 62 7.64 1.31 -13.34
N VAL A 63 6.89 2.31 -13.79
CA VAL A 63 6.30 3.34 -12.91
C VAL A 63 5.31 2.71 -11.92
N LEU A 64 4.44 1.81 -12.40
CA LEU A 64 3.47 1.10 -11.58
C LEU A 64 4.14 0.30 -10.46
N GLU A 65 5.17 -0.49 -10.77
CA GLU A 65 5.91 -1.27 -9.77
C GLU A 65 6.55 -0.38 -8.70
N ARG A 66 7.16 0.73 -9.13
CA ARG A 66 7.77 1.69 -8.20
C ARG A 66 6.74 2.35 -7.31
N PHE A 67 5.61 2.76 -7.87
CA PHE A 67 4.51 3.36 -7.14
C PHE A 67 4.00 2.40 -6.04
N VAL A 68 3.65 1.17 -6.41
CA VAL A 68 3.14 0.16 -5.47
C VAL A 68 4.15 -0.15 -4.36
N LYS A 69 5.45 -0.26 -4.68
CA LYS A 69 6.49 -0.51 -3.67
C LYS A 69 6.73 0.68 -2.74
N MET A 70 6.61 1.91 -3.25
CA MET A 70 6.74 3.12 -2.46
C MET A 70 5.55 3.26 -1.50
N ASP A 71 4.35 3.00 -1.99
CA ASP A 71 3.11 3.11 -1.22
C ASP A 71 3.03 2.05 -0.12
N LEU A 72 3.41 0.80 -0.40
CA LEU A 72 3.55 -0.25 0.62
C LEU A 72 4.51 0.16 1.75
N LYS A 73 5.67 0.74 1.40
CA LYS A 73 6.61 1.23 2.41
C LYS A 73 6.03 2.37 3.25
N PHE A 74 5.26 3.25 2.62
CA PHE A 74 4.57 4.33 3.32
C PHE A 74 3.59 3.77 4.35
N ILE A 75 2.70 2.86 3.93
CA ILE A 75 1.72 2.18 4.79
C ILE A 75 2.41 1.51 5.98
N GLN A 76 3.44 0.69 5.73
CA GLN A 76 4.21 0.01 6.77
C GLN A 76 4.88 0.97 7.75
N SER A 77 5.40 2.10 7.25
CA SER A 77 5.99 3.13 8.11
C SER A 77 4.95 3.79 9.01
N THR A 78 3.73 3.97 8.51
CA THR A 78 2.62 4.57 9.26
C THR A 78 2.11 3.62 10.33
N LEU A 79 1.94 2.33 10.01
CA LEU A 79 1.58 1.30 11.00
C LEU A 79 2.65 1.15 12.09
N LYS A 80 3.94 1.15 11.73
CA LYS A 80 5.02 1.10 12.72
C LYS A 80 5.05 2.32 13.66
N LYS A 81 4.71 3.51 13.16
CA LYS A 81 4.58 4.71 14.00
C LYS A 81 3.47 4.53 15.03
N ARG A 82 2.32 3.98 14.65
CA ARG A 82 1.23 3.65 15.57
C ARG A 82 1.71 2.74 16.69
N GLU A 83 2.38 1.62 16.37
CA GLU A 83 2.90 0.69 17.38
C GLU A 83 3.81 1.39 18.41
N ASN A 84 4.68 2.30 17.94
CA ASN A 84 5.57 3.05 18.82
C ASN A 84 4.83 4.02 19.74
N PHE A 85 3.74 4.64 19.29
CA PHE A 85 2.91 5.55 20.10
C PHE A 85 2.14 4.84 21.22
N PHE A 86 1.83 3.55 21.06
CA PHE A 86 1.12 2.75 22.07
C PHE A 86 2.04 1.86 22.91
N LYS A 87 3.37 2.08 22.88
CA LYS A 87 4.29 1.33 23.72
C LYS A 87 4.01 1.58 25.21
N PRO A 88 3.90 0.52 26.04
CA PRO A 88 3.64 0.64 27.48
C PRO A 88 4.69 1.46 28.24
N GLU A 89 5.88 1.61 27.67
CA GLU A 89 7.02 2.35 28.20
C GLU A 89 6.74 3.86 28.37
N PHE A 90 5.78 4.41 27.61
CA PHE A 90 5.42 5.84 27.63
C PHE A 90 4.26 6.19 28.59
N TYR A 91 3.71 5.19 29.29
CA TYR A 91 2.61 5.37 30.26
C TYR A 91 3.05 5.03 31.71
N LYS A 92 4.35 5.09 32.00
CA LYS A 92 4.93 4.92 33.33
C LYS A 92 5.32 6.26 33.96
#